data_AF-A0A2A5E0N7-F1
#
_entry.id   AF-A0A2A5E0N7-F1
#
_cell.length_a   1.000
_cell.length_b   1.000
_cell.length_c   1.000
_cell.angle_alpha   90.00
_cell.angle_beta   90.00
_cell.angle_gamma   90.00
#
_symmetry.space_group_name_H-M   'P 1'
#
loop_
_entity.id
_entity.type
_entity.pdbx_description
1 polymer ?
#
loop_
_entity_poly.entity_id
_entity_poly.type
_entity_poly.pdbx_seq_one_letter_code
_entity_poly.pdbx_strand_id
1 'polypeptide(L)'
;MFDISDFIKSVEGIIASHQLGTIGAYQRWKTQSPENNREMGIDPYGCADAANILYTIGRFPSDQEERVEWIKTLQSLQESKTGLFSESTHHEIHTTAHCIAALELFDALPRHPLTALSQYKTPEKMEAFLDQLDWKEKPWQESHRGAGLYASLVLSQEVSFEWEDRYFNWLYKNTDPATGFLRLDCITQSCNEHDIFPHLAGSFHYLFNQQYARRPLPYPDAMVNSCLEIIHSNCFPLGTSIGFAEIDWVFCLTRSVRQSGHRHKEAISALMEFMENYIPFLLKLDPLNNDGLNDLHALFGTMCCLAELQTALPGQLKTKRPLHLVLDRRPFI
;
A
#
# COMPACT_ATOMS: atom_id res chain seq x y z
N MET A 1 10.10 22.45 -9.61
CA MET A 1 10.00 21.29 -10.52
C MET A 1 11.25 20.44 -10.39
N PHE A 2 11.07 19.18 -9.96
CA PHE A 2 12.10 18.16 -9.90
C PHE A 2 11.98 17.23 -11.11
N ASP A 3 13.11 16.91 -11.76
CA ASP A 3 13.17 15.88 -12.80
C ASP A 3 13.69 14.60 -12.16
N ILE A 4 12.83 13.58 -12.09
CA ILE A 4 13.15 12.28 -11.47
C ILE A 4 13.39 11.20 -12.52
N SER A 5 13.58 11.57 -13.79
CA SER A 5 13.74 10.60 -14.90
C SER A 5 14.92 9.64 -14.69
N ASP A 6 16.03 10.11 -14.14
CA ASP A 6 17.18 9.25 -13.83
C ASP A 6 16.89 8.30 -12.67
N PHE A 7 16.11 8.72 -11.68
CA PHE A 7 15.64 7.83 -10.61
C PHE A 7 14.73 6.74 -11.16
N ILE A 8 13.79 7.08 -12.06
CA ILE A 8 12.94 6.07 -12.73
C ILE A 8 13.79 5.07 -13.53
N LYS A 9 14.85 5.52 -14.19
CA LYS A 9 15.80 4.63 -14.88
C LYS A 9 16.52 3.70 -13.91
N SER A 10 16.92 4.19 -12.73
CA SER A 10 17.47 3.35 -11.66
C SER A 10 16.46 2.31 -11.18
N VAL A 11 15.19 2.69 -11.01
CA VAL A 11 14.10 1.77 -10.65
C VAL A 11 13.92 0.67 -11.70
N GLU A 12 13.92 1.01 -13.00
CA GLU A 12 13.90 0.01 -14.09
C GLU A 12 15.08 -0.97 -13.97
N GLY A 13 16.28 -0.49 -13.66
CA GLY A 13 17.47 -1.32 -13.47
C GLY A 13 17.40 -2.21 -12.22
N ILE A 14 16.85 -1.70 -11.12
CA ILE A 14 16.64 -2.45 -9.88
C ILE A 14 15.70 -3.63 -10.16
N ILE A 15 14.52 -3.37 -10.73
CA ILE A 15 13.53 -4.41 -11.05
C ILE A 15 14.14 -5.48 -11.95
N ALA A 16 14.81 -5.07 -13.04
CA ALA A 16 15.45 -6.00 -13.96
C ALA A 16 16.46 -6.92 -13.27
N SER A 17 17.16 -6.41 -12.25
CA SER A 17 18.13 -7.20 -11.50
C SER A 17 17.54 -8.13 -10.43
N HIS A 18 16.25 -8.00 -10.14
CA HIS A 18 15.50 -8.91 -9.26
C HIS A 18 14.79 -10.04 -10.03
N GLN A 19 14.76 -10.00 -11.36
CA GLN A 19 14.13 -11.03 -12.18
C GLN A 19 14.94 -12.35 -12.16
N LEU A 20 14.26 -13.48 -12.04
CA LEU A 20 14.86 -14.82 -11.88
C LEU A 20 14.88 -15.66 -13.18
N GLY A 21 14.86 -15.00 -14.34
CA GLY A 21 14.93 -15.67 -15.66
C GLY A 21 13.64 -16.36 -16.13
N THR A 22 12.62 -16.46 -15.27
CA THR A 22 11.25 -16.84 -15.65
C THR A 22 10.35 -15.60 -15.68
N ILE A 23 9.43 -15.51 -16.64
CA ILE A 23 8.51 -14.37 -16.75
C ILE A 23 7.64 -14.29 -15.49
N GLY A 24 7.61 -13.11 -14.87
CA GLY A 24 6.89 -12.86 -13.63
C GLY A 24 7.54 -13.42 -12.36
N ALA A 25 8.70 -14.08 -12.44
CA ALA A 25 9.42 -14.59 -11.28
C ALA A 25 10.46 -13.58 -10.79
N TYR A 26 10.26 -13.08 -9.58
CA TYR A 26 11.11 -12.08 -8.95
C TYR A 26 11.44 -12.48 -7.52
N GLN A 27 12.64 -12.12 -7.09
CA GLN A 27 13.01 -12.09 -5.68
C GLN A 27 12.69 -10.72 -5.08
N ARG A 28 12.41 -10.66 -3.78
CA ARG A 28 12.19 -9.39 -3.09
C ARG A 28 13.49 -8.62 -2.84
N TRP A 29 14.55 -9.34 -2.46
CA TRP A 29 15.88 -8.78 -2.23
C TRP A 29 16.90 -9.41 -3.17
N LYS A 30 17.87 -8.61 -3.62
CA LYS A 30 19.00 -9.08 -4.43
C LYS A 30 20.25 -9.43 -3.62
N THR A 31 20.40 -8.81 -2.45
CA THR A 31 21.50 -9.11 -1.52
C THR A 31 21.00 -9.48 -0.13
N GLN A 32 21.77 -10.33 0.55
CA GLN A 32 21.55 -10.67 1.96
C GLN A 32 21.69 -9.45 2.86
N SER A 33 20.97 -9.50 3.99
CA SER A 33 21.17 -8.63 5.13
C SER A 33 22.46 -9.01 5.88
N PRO A 34 23.00 -8.11 6.72
CA PRO A 34 24.12 -8.46 7.62
C PRO A 34 23.83 -9.68 8.51
N GLU A 35 22.57 -9.89 8.89
CA GLU A 35 22.10 -11.00 9.73
C GLU A 35 21.86 -12.30 8.95
N ASN A 36 21.99 -12.27 7.62
CA ASN A 36 21.80 -13.40 6.72
C ASN A 36 20.43 -14.11 6.90
N ASN A 37 19.37 -13.30 7.00
CA ASN A 37 18.01 -13.75 7.30
C ASN A 37 17.00 -13.48 6.17
N ARG A 38 17.45 -13.02 5.00
CA ARG A 38 16.58 -12.79 3.84
C ARG A 38 16.40 -14.06 3.02
N GLU A 39 15.21 -14.27 2.49
CA GLU A 39 14.95 -15.36 1.55
C GLU A 39 15.36 -14.93 0.13
N MET A 40 16.41 -15.58 -0.39
CA MET A 40 16.94 -15.31 -1.74
C MET A 40 16.34 -16.31 -2.71
N GLY A 41 15.27 -15.92 -3.38
CA GLY A 41 14.55 -16.81 -4.30
C GLY A 41 13.27 -16.17 -4.81
N ILE A 42 12.46 -16.96 -5.52
CA ILE A 42 11.14 -16.49 -5.93
C ILE A 42 10.32 -16.21 -4.68
N ASP A 43 9.71 -15.02 -4.64
CA ASP A 43 9.02 -14.52 -3.47
C ASP A 43 7.65 -13.93 -3.88
N PRO A 44 6.55 -14.22 -3.16
CA PRO A 44 5.24 -13.67 -3.47
C PRO A 44 5.21 -12.13 -3.49
N TYR A 45 5.91 -11.46 -2.57
CA TYR A 45 6.03 -10.00 -2.55
C TYR A 45 6.89 -9.54 -3.71
N GLY A 46 8.07 -10.12 -3.92
CA GLY A 46 8.95 -9.78 -5.04
C GLY A 46 8.22 -9.80 -6.38
N CYS A 47 7.41 -10.83 -6.63
CA CYS A 47 6.60 -10.96 -7.85
C CYS A 47 5.48 -9.91 -7.92
N ALA A 48 4.73 -9.73 -6.83
CA ALA A 48 3.63 -8.76 -6.76
C ALA A 48 4.15 -7.30 -6.88
N ASP A 49 5.18 -6.94 -6.13
CA ASP A 49 5.81 -5.62 -6.12
C ASP A 49 6.40 -5.28 -7.49
N ALA A 50 7.06 -6.24 -8.16
CA ALA A 50 7.54 -6.02 -9.52
C ALA A 50 6.39 -5.67 -10.49
N ALA A 51 5.27 -6.39 -10.44
CA ALA A 51 4.10 -6.08 -11.26
C ALA A 51 3.53 -4.69 -10.95
N ASN A 52 3.39 -4.34 -9.66
CA ASN A 52 2.87 -3.05 -9.23
C ASN A 52 3.79 -1.88 -9.61
N ILE A 53 5.12 -2.03 -9.46
CA ILE A 53 6.08 -1.01 -9.84
C ILE A 53 6.07 -0.84 -11.37
N LEU A 54 6.13 -1.94 -12.13
CA LEU A 54 6.06 -1.89 -13.61
C LEU A 54 4.78 -1.20 -14.08
N TYR A 55 3.63 -1.45 -13.44
CA TYR A 55 2.40 -0.72 -13.70
C TYR A 55 2.57 0.78 -13.43
N THR A 56 3.10 1.13 -12.26
CA THR A 56 3.29 2.51 -11.80
C THR A 56 4.19 3.31 -12.75
N ILE A 57 5.27 2.74 -13.26
CA ILE A 57 6.19 3.43 -14.17
C ILE A 57 5.80 3.36 -15.66
N GLY A 58 4.61 2.81 -15.97
CA GLY A 58 4.11 2.69 -17.34
C GLY A 58 4.88 1.67 -18.18
N ARG A 59 5.33 0.58 -17.55
CA ARG A 59 6.05 -0.56 -18.15
C ARG A 59 5.34 -1.90 -17.94
N PHE A 60 4.05 -1.86 -17.63
CA PHE A 60 3.26 -3.06 -17.42
C PHE A 60 3.27 -3.96 -18.67
N PRO A 61 3.34 -5.30 -18.50
CA PRO A 61 3.26 -6.25 -19.61
C PRO A 61 1.99 -6.03 -20.45
N SER A 62 2.20 -5.81 -21.75
CA SER A 62 1.12 -5.56 -22.72
C SER A 62 0.93 -6.71 -23.71
N ASP A 63 1.95 -7.56 -23.89
CA ASP A 63 1.84 -8.76 -24.68
C ASP A 63 0.99 -9.82 -23.98
N GLN A 64 0.12 -10.49 -24.73
CA GLN A 64 -0.83 -11.45 -24.15
C GLN A 64 -0.14 -12.71 -23.62
N GLU A 65 0.88 -13.22 -24.32
CA GLU A 65 1.60 -14.43 -23.89
C GLU A 65 2.43 -14.13 -22.64
N GLU A 66 3.08 -12.96 -22.59
CA GLU A 66 3.82 -12.50 -21.42
C GLU A 66 2.88 -12.37 -20.20
N ARG A 67 1.71 -11.75 -20.37
CA ARG A 67 0.70 -11.60 -19.29
C ARG A 67 0.22 -12.95 -18.76
N VAL A 68 0.00 -13.94 -19.63
CA VAL A 68 -0.39 -15.29 -19.21
C VAL A 68 0.68 -15.95 -18.34
N GLU A 69 1.96 -15.80 -18.69
CA GLU A 69 3.04 -16.35 -17.89
C GLU A 69 3.21 -15.60 -16.55
N TRP A 70 3.01 -14.27 -16.51
CA TRP A 70 2.93 -13.52 -15.24
C TRP A 70 1.85 -14.06 -14.30
N ILE A 71 0.63 -14.23 -14.82
CA ILE A 71 -0.52 -14.76 -14.06
C ILE A 71 -0.17 -16.15 -13.51
N LYS A 72 0.35 -17.03 -14.38
CA LYS A 72 0.71 -18.40 -14.01
C LYS A 72 1.81 -18.45 -12.95
N THR A 73 2.83 -17.61 -13.05
CA THR A 73 3.89 -17.52 -12.05
C THR A 73 3.33 -17.08 -10.70
N LEU A 74 2.57 -15.98 -10.64
CA LEU A 74 1.94 -15.52 -9.40
C LEU A 74 1.01 -16.59 -8.81
N GLN A 75 0.09 -17.15 -9.61
CA GLN A 75 -0.84 -18.20 -9.15
C GLN A 75 -0.14 -19.47 -8.68
N SER A 76 1.08 -19.77 -9.14
CA SER A 76 1.84 -20.94 -8.70
C SER A 76 2.34 -20.84 -7.26
N LEU A 77 2.39 -19.63 -6.71
CA LEU A 77 2.78 -19.35 -5.32
C LEU A 77 1.64 -19.50 -4.32
N GLN A 78 0.41 -19.77 -4.80
CA GLN A 78 -0.75 -19.96 -3.95
C GLN A 78 -0.82 -21.40 -3.43
N GLU A 79 -0.98 -21.59 -2.12
CA GLU A 79 -1.14 -22.91 -1.53
C GLU A 79 -2.53 -23.47 -1.80
N SER A 80 -2.58 -24.65 -2.42
CA SER A 80 -3.81 -25.30 -2.89
C SER A 80 -4.81 -25.65 -1.79
N LYS A 81 -4.34 -26.01 -0.59
CA LYS A 81 -5.22 -26.47 0.51
C LYS A 81 -5.88 -25.32 1.26
N THR A 82 -5.15 -24.22 1.45
CA THR A 82 -5.60 -23.07 2.24
C THR A 82 -6.16 -21.96 1.35
N GLY A 83 -5.69 -21.88 0.10
CA GLY A 83 -5.90 -20.75 -0.80
C GLY A 83 -5.05 -19.53 -0.47
N LEU A 84 -4.12 -19.61 0.50
CA LEU A 84 -3.33 -18.47 0.93
C LEU A 84 -2.00 -18.38 0.18
N PHE A 85 -1.42 -17.18 0.20
CA PHE A 85 -0.02 -16.93 -0.12
C PHE A 85 0.72 -16.66 1.19
N SER A 86 1.98 -17.06 1.28
CA SER A 86 2.78 -16.93 2.49
C SER A 86 4.23 -16.59 2.18
N GLU A 87 4.82 -15.73 2.99
CA GLU A 87 6.26 -15.50 3.10
C GLU A 87 6.61 -15.19 4.56
N SER A 88 7.88 -15.07 4.91
CA SER A 88 8.34 -15.08 6.31
C SER A 88 8.22 -13.75 7.06
N THR A 89 7.97 -12.63 6.37
CA THR A 89 8.01 -11.29 6.97
C THR A 89 6.64 -10.68 7.28
N HIS A 90 5.56 -11.15 6.67
CA HIS A 90 4.21 -10.65 6.90
C HIS A 90 3.21 -11.76 7.27
N HIS A 91 2.08 -11.32 7.83
CA HIS A 91 0.95 -12.19 8.13
C HIS A 91 0.31 -12.68 6.83
N GLU A 92 -0.05 -13.97 6.75
CA GLU A 92 -0.55 -14.61 5.50
C GLU A 92 -1.73 -13.88 4.84
N ILE A 93 -2.65 -13.28 5.63
CA ILE A 93 -3.73 -12.43 5.10
C ILE A 93 -3.19 -11.22 4.31
N HIS A 94 -2.14 -10.56 4.81
CA HIS A 94 -1.50 -9.42 4.15
C HIS A 94 -0.85 -9.88 2.83
N THR A 95 -0.05 -10.94 2.89
CA THR A 95 0.57 -11.56 1.70
C THR A 95 -0.47 -11.96 0.65
N THR A 96 -1.54 -12.63 1.10
CA THR A 96 -2.63 -13.09 0.22
C THR A 96 -3.32 -11.93 -0.48
N ALA A 97 -3.67 -10.89 0.27
CA ALA A 97 -4.33 -9.71 -0.27
C ALA A 97 -3.44 -8.98 -1.29
N HIS A 98 -2.13 -8.87 -1.02
CA HIS A 98 -1.17 -8.21 -1.91
C HIS A 98 -1.01 -8.97 -3.23
N CYS A 99 -0.84 -10.30 -3.18
CA CYS A 99 -0.74 -11.12 -4.38
C CYS A 99 -2.03 -11.12 -5.21
N ILE A 100 -3.20 -11.17 -4.56
CA ILE A 100 -4.50 -11.09 -5.25
C ILE A 100 -4.69 -9.70 -5.88
N ALA A 101 -4.32 -8.63 -5.18
CA ALA A 101 -4.36 -7.28 -5.75
C ALA A 101 -3.41 -7.12 -6.95
N ALA A 102 -2.27 -7.81 -6.96
CA ALA A 102 -1.41 -7.86 -8.15
C ALA A 102 -2.05 -8.63 -9.31
N LEU A 103 -2.72 -9.77 -9.05
CA LEU A 103 -3.47 -10.50 -10.07
C LEU A 103 -4.60 -9.66 -10.68
N GLU A 104 -5.25 -8.82 -9.88
CA GLU A 104 -6.27 -7.87 -10.36
C GLU A 104 -5.72 -6.88 -11.41
N LEU A 105 -4.43 -6.50 -11.37
CA LEU A 105 -3.81 -5.70 -12.44
C LEU A 105 -3.78 -6.42 -13.80
N PHE A 106 -3.74 -7.74 -13.76
CA PHE A 106 -3.78 -8.60 -14.95
C PHE A 106 -5.21 -9.02 -15.33
N ASP A 107 -6.23 -8.54 -14.61
CA ASP A 107 -7.62 -8.96 -14.72
C ASP A 107 -7.79 -10.47 -14.45
N ALA A 108 -7.00 -11.00 -13.50
CA ALA A 108 -6.97 -12.41 -13.14
C ALA A 108 -7.40 -12.65 -11.69
N LEU A 109 -7.96 -13.83 -11.44
CA LEU A 109 -8.36 -14.29 -10.10
C LEU A 109 -7.26 -15.17 -9.47
N PRO A 110 -7.26 -15.37 -8.14
CA PRO A 110 -6.52 -16.46 -7.53
C PRO A 110 -6.92 -17.81 -8.14
N ARG A 111 -6.00 -18.77 -8.13
CA ARG A 111 -6.22 -20.12 -8.70
C ARG A 111 -7.04 -21.03 -7.79
N HIS A 112 -6.91 -20.86 -6.49
CA HIS A 112 -7.55 -21.67 -5.45
C HIS A 112 -8.47 -20.83 -4.57
N PRO A 113 -9.62 -21.38 -4.12
CA PRO A 113 -10.50 -20.67 -3.20
C PRO A 113 -9.85 -20.41 -1.85
N LEU A 114 -10.21 -19.30 -1.20
CA LEU A 114 -9.66 -18.85 0.09
C LEU A 114 -10.25 -19.63 1.28
N THR A 115 -10.02 -20.94 1.28
CA THR A 115 -10.61 -21.89 2.24
C THR A 115 -10.27 -21.54 3.69
N ALA A 116 -9.05 -21.07 3.97
CA ALA A 116 -8.63 -20.64 5.31
C ALA A 116 -9.35 -19.38 5.82
N LEU A 117 -9.92 -18.56 4.92
CA LEU A 117 -10.67 -17.35 5.27
C LEU A 117 -12.20 -17.58 5.26
N SER A 118 -12.65 -18.79 4.93
CA SER A 118 -14.07 -19.13 4.78
C SER A 118 -14.95 -18.75 5.99
N GLN A 119 -14.40 -18.88 7.19
CA GLN A 119 -15.07 -18.51 8.44
C GLN A 119 -15.44 -17.03 8.55
N TYR A 120 -14.76 -16.14 7.81
CA TYR A 120 -15.00 -14.69 7.84
C TYR A 120 -15.98 -14.21 6.75
N LYS A 121 -16.50 -15.12 5.91
CA LYS A 121 -17.45 -14.77 4.84
C LYS A 121 -18.84 -14.38 5.35
N THR A 122 -19.15 -14.63 6.62
CA THR A 122 -20.36 -14.09 7.27
C THR A 122 -20.06 -12.74 7.91
N PRO A 123 -20.91 -11.73 7.75
CA PRO A 123 -20.68 -10.40 8.31
C PRO A 123 -20.35 -10.39 9.81
N GLU A 124 -21.03 -11.23 10.60
CA GLU A 124 -20.86 -11.29 12.06
C GLU A 124 -19.46 -11.77 12.46
N LYS A 125 -18.89 -12.71 11.69
CA LYS A 125 -17.54 -13.22 11.93
C LYS A 125 -16.47 -12.25 11.45
N MET A 126 -16.73 -11.52 10.35
CA MET A 126 -15.85 -10.44 9.90
C MET A 126 -15.82 -9.30 10.94
N GLU A 127 -16.96 -8.85 11.43
CA GLU A 127 -17.02 -7.76 12.43
C GLU A 127 -16.31 -8.18 13.73
N ALA A 128 -16.57 -9.39 14.21
CA ALA A 128 -15.88 -9.93 15.39
C ALA A 128 -14.37 -10.05 15.18
N PHE A 129 -13.91 -10.35 13.96
CA PHE A 129 -12.49 -10.36 13.63
C PHE A 129 -11.88 -8.95 13.70
N LEU A 130 -12.53 -7.96 13.10
CA LEU A 130 -12.08 -6.56 13.14
C LEU A 130 -12.05 -6.01 14.58
N ASP A 131 -13.02 -6.43 15.41
CA ASP A 131 -13.08 -6.03 16.82
C ASP A 131 -11.90 -6.55 17.64
N GLN A 132 -11.36 -7.72 17.30
CA GLN A 132 -10.30 -8.40 18.04
C GLN A 132 -8.88 -7.96 17.68
N LEU A 133 -8.71 -7.19 16.60
CA LEU A 133 -7.40 -6.66 16.19
C LEU A 133 -6.83 -5.75 17.30
N ASP A 134 -5.50 -5.75 17.45
CA ASP A 134 -4.81 -4.95 18.46
C ASP A 134 -4.63 -3.49 18.00
N TRP A 135 -5.72 -2.73 18.14
CA TRP A 135 -5.77 -1.33 17.73
C TRP A 135 -5.01 -0.37 18.65
N LYS A 136 -4.60 -0.80 19.85
CA LYS A 136 -3.97 0.11 20.82
C LYS A 136 -2.46 0.05 20.74
N GLU A 137 -1.90 -1.16 20.67
CA GLU A 137 -0.46 -1.32 20.67
C GLU A 137 0.12 -1.42 19.25
N LYS A 138 -0.67 -1.92 18.28
CA LYS A 138 -0.20 -2.25 16.93
C LYS A 138 -1.19 -1.89 15.81
N PRO A 139 -1.81 -0.69 15.81
CA PRO A 139 -2.83 -0.33 14.83
C PRO A 139 -2.35 -0.40 13.38
N TRP A 140 -1.08 -0.11 13.12
CA TRP A 140 -0.49 -0.20 11.77
C TRP A 140 -0.36 -1.67 11.32
N GLN A 141 0.30 -2.53 12.10
CA GLN A 141 0.51 -3.92 11.67
C GLN A 141 -0.81 -4.71 11.60
N GLU A 142 -1.74 -4.43 12.50
CA GLU A 142 -3.02 -5.14 12.55
C GLU A 142 -3.99 -4.68 11.45
N SER A 143 -3.87 -3.44 10.96
CA SER A 143 -4.68 -2.99 9.83
C SER A 143 -4.43 -3.81 8.57
N HIS A 144 -3.21 -4.33 8.37
CA HIS A 144 -2.88 -5.21 7.25
C HIS A 144 -3.82 -6.42 7.20
N ARG A 145 -4.23 -6.93 8.37
CA ARG A 145 -5.11 -8.10 8.47
C ARG A 145 -6.56 -7.72 8.18
N GLY A 146 -7.07 -6.65 8.77
CA GLY A 146 -8.47 -6.21 8.57
C GLY A 146 -8.74 -5.64 7.18
N ALA A 147 -7.81 -4.87 6.62
CA ALA A 147 -7.88 -4.38 5.25
C ALA A 147 -7.63 -5.52 4.24
N GLY A 148 -6.69 -6.42 4.55
CA GLY A 148 -6.34 -7.54 3.67
C GLY A 148 -7.45 -8.58 3.56
N LEU A 149 -8.23 -8.77 4.62
CA LEU A 149 -9.41 -9.62 4.60
C LEU A 149 -10.42 -9.14 3.54
N TYR A 150 -10.71 -7.84 3.52
CA TYR A 150 -11.59 -7.23 2.52
C TYR A 150 -11.04 -7.42 1.11
N ALA A 151 -9.80 -7.00 0.86
CA ALA A 151 -9.21 -7.08 -0.46
C ALA A 151 -9.17 -8.53 -0.98
N SER A 152 -8.77 -9.48 -0.13
CA SER A 152 -8.71 -10.89 -0.49
C SER A 152 -10.09 -11.42 -0.89
N LEU A 153 -11.11 -11.24 -0.05
CA LEU A 153 -12.44 -11.83 -0.25
C LEU A 153 -13.23 -11.14 -1.38
N VAL A 154 -13.10 -9.83 -1.52
CA VAL A 154 -13.82 -9.07 -2.56
C VAL A 154 -13.21 -9.32 -3.94
N LEU A 155 -11.87 -9.24 -4.08
CA LEU A 155 -11.21 -9.47 -5.37
C LEU A 155 -11.30 -10.94 -5.82
N SER A 156 -11.36 -11.88 -4.88
CA SER A 156 -11.64 -13.29 -5.21
C SER A 156 -13.12 -13.59 -5.49
N GLN A 157 -14.01 -12.59 -5.35
CA GLN A 157 -15.45 -12.70 -5.57
C GLN A 157 -16.10 -13.75 -4.64
N GLU A 158 -15.60 -13.86 -3.41
CA GLU A 158 -16.02 -14.87 -2.44
C GLU A 158 -17.00 -14.37 -1.38
N VAL A 159 -17.43 -13.11 -1.47
CA VAL A 159 -18.40 -12.45 -0.57
C VAL A 159 -19.44 -11.66 -1.36
N SER A 160 -20.55 -11.31 -0.70
CA SER A 160 -21.66 -10.55 -1.28
C SER A 160 -21.54 -9.05 -1.01
N PHE A 161 -22.32 -8.25 -1.75
CA PHE A 161 -22.45 -6.81 -1.48
C PHE A 161 -22.96 -6.50 -0.06
N GLU A 162 -23.81 -7.35 0.52
CA GLU A 162 -24.27 -7.20 1.90
C GLU A 162 -23.10 -7.28 2.89
N TRP A 163 -22.16 -8.20 2.64
CA TRP A 163 -20.95 -8.32 3.44
C TRP A 163 -20.09 -7.06 3.34
N GLU A 164 -19.91 -6.52 2.14
CA GLU A 164 -19.17 -5.27 1.92
C GLU A 164 -19.84 -4.08 2.64
N ASP A 165 -21.17 -3.96 2.54
CA ASP A 165 -21.91 -2.91 3.25
C ASP A 165 -21.70 -2.99 4.77
N ARG A 166 -21.72 -4.21 5.33
CA ARG A 166 -21.45 -4.43 6.76
C ARG A 166 -20.02 -4.07 7.13
N TYR A 167 -19.04 -4.43 6.31
CA TYR A 167 -17.64 -4.07 6.49
C TYR A 167 -17.45 -2.54 6.55
N PHE A 168 -17.97 -1.81 5.57
CA PHE A 168 -17.83 -0.34 5.54
C PHE A 168 -18.65 0.35 6.63
N ASN A 169 -19.81 -0.19 7.01
CA ASN A 169 -20.57 0.30 8.16
C ASN A 169 -19.80 0.12 9.48
N TRP A 170 -19.07 -0.98 9.64
CA TRP A 170 -18.19 -1.17 10.79
C TRP A 170 -17.08 -0.11 10.80
N LEU A 171 -16.41 0.14 9.67
CA LEU A 171 -15.39 1.18 9.57
C LEU A 171 -15.94 2.56 9.93
N TYR A 172 -17.12 2.90 9.40
CA TYR A 172 -17.75 4.20 9.67
C TYR A 172 -18.04 4.38 11.16
N LYS A 173 -18.60 3.36 11.82
CA LYS A 173 -18.93 3.39 13.27
C LYS A 173 -17.69 3.46 14.16
N ASN A 174 -16.58 2.91 13.71
CA ASN A 174 -15.34 2.80 14.50
C ASN A 174 -14.30 3.86 14.13
N THR A 175 -14.56 4.76 13.18
CA THR A 175 -13.64 5.86 12.88
C THR A 175 -13.78 6.95 13.94
N ASP A 176 -12.66 7.41 14.48
CA ASP A 176 -12.62 8.50 15.45
C ASP A 176 -12.99 9.84 14.79
N PRO A 177 -14.03 10.55 15.25
CA PRO A 177 -14.47 11.80 14.63
C PRO A 177 -13.51 12.98 14.84
N ALA A 178 -12.64 12.91 15.84
CA ALA A 178 -11.74 14.01 16.17
C ALA A 178 -10.46 13.99 15.30
N THR A 179 -10.00 12.80 14.93
CA THR A 179 -8.80 12.59 14.09
C THR A 179 -9.11 12.15 12.67
N GLY A 180 -10.29 11.56 12.44
CA GLY A 180 -10.64 10.90 11.19
C GLY A 180 -9.97 9.54 10.98
N PHE A 181 -9.21 9.03 11.96
CA PHE A 181 -8.51 7.74 11.88
C PHE A 181 -9.26 6.63 12.63
N LEU A 182 -9.02 5.39 12.23
CA LEU A 182 -9.37 4.20 13.01
C LEU A 182 -8.34 4.02 14.13
N ARG A 183 -8.71 3.72 15.37
CA ARG A 183 -10.03 3.31 15.89
C ARG A 183 -10.52 4.25 16.99
N LEU A 184 -11.81 4.54 17.00
CA LEU A 184 -12.51 5.28 18.04
C LEU A 184 -12.12 4.73 19.43
N ASP A 185 -11.90 5.63 20.38
CA ASP A 185 -11.48 5.34 21.75
C ASP A 185 -10.09 4.66 21.91
N CYS A 186 -9.28 4.61 20.83
CA CYS A 186 -7.91 4.08 20.88
C CYS A 186 -6.83 5.15 20.71
N ILE A 187 -7.18 6.34 20.22
CA ILE A 187 -6.21 7.40 19.87
C ILE A 187 -6.15 8.44 20.99
N THR A 188 -4.98 8.69 21.56
CA THR A 188 -4.84 9.71 22.63
C THR A 188 -4.56 11.13 22.09
N GLN A 189 -4.35 11.24 20.78
CA GLN A 189 -4.02 12.47 20.05
C GLN A 189 -2.72 13.13 20.51
N SER A 190 -1.84 12.36 21.12
CA SER A 190 -0.50 12.81 21.44
C SER A 190 0.35 12.81 20.17
N CYS A 191 0.97 13.95 19.87
CA CYS A 191 1.93 14.08 18.79
C CYS A 191 3.23 13.36 19.18
N ASN A 192 3.23 12.04 19.04
CA ASN A 192 4.42 11.20 19.10
C ASN A 192 4.29 10.06 18.09
N GLU A 193 5.44 9.46 17.78
CA GLU A 193 5.57 8.41 16.76
C GLU A 193 4.87 7.08 17.14
N HIS A 194 4.39 6.94 18.37
CA HIS A 194 3.78 5.73 18.89
C HIS A 194 2.24 5.82 19.05
N ASP A 195 1.63 6.98 18.78
CA ASP A 195 0.19 7.19 18.93
C ASP A 195 -0.45 7.57 17.59
N ILE A 196 -0.41 8.86 17.23
CA ILE A 196 -1.21 9.36 16.09
C ILE A 196 -0.75 8.79 14.73
N PHE A 197 0.56 8.59 14.53
CA PHE A 197 1.08 8.13 13.25
C PHE A 197 0.76 6.65 12.94
N PRO A 198 0.97 5.69 13.87
CA PRO A 198 0.53 4.31 13.68
C PRO A 198 -0.97 4.18 13.35
N HIS A 199 -1.81 5.06 13.91
CA HIS A 199 -3.24 5.12 13.58
C HIS A 199 -3.53 5.71 12.20
N LEU A 200 -2.78 6.74 11.77
CA LEU A 200 -2.81 7.22 10.39
C LEU A 200 -2.45 6.08 9.43
N ALA A 201 -1.32 5.42 9.65
CA ALA A 201 -0.83 4.34 8.81
C ALA A 201 -1.77 3.12 8.83
N GLY A 202 -2.35 2.82 9.99
CA GLY A 202 -3.43 1.84 10.13
C GLY A 202 -4.64 2.19 9.27
N SER A 203 -5.09 3.44 9.34
CA SER A 203 -6.28 3.94 8.60
C SER A 203 -6.06 3.95 7.10
N PHE A 204 -4.86 4.33 6.65
CA PHE A 204 -4.46 4.35 5.25
C PHE A 204 -4.82 3.04 4.52
N HIS A 205 -4.64 1.89 5.17
CA HIS A 205 -4.95 0.58 4.58
C HIS A 205 -6.44 0.38 4.29
N TYR A 206 -7.33 1.04 5.03
CA TYR A 206 -8.77 0.98 4.76
C TYR A 206 -9.20 2.03 3.73
N LEU A 207 -8.43 3.11 3.56
CA LEU A 207 -8.77 4.18 2.64
C LEU A 207 -8.77 3.71 1.20
N PHE A 208 -7.78 2.94 0.75
CA PHE A 208 -7.80 2.42 -0.62
C PHE A 208 -8.90 1.37 -0.84
N ASN A 209 -9.34 0.63 0.19
CA ASN A 209 -10.54 -0.22 0.12
C ASN A 209 -11.78 0.64 -0.16
N GLN A 210 -11.93 1.74 0.58
CA GLN A 210 -13.03 2.69 0.39
C GLN A 210 -12.98 3.34 -1.00
N GLN A 211 -11.80 3.76 -1.47
CA GLN A 211 -11.64 4.37 -2.79
C GLN A 211 -12.00 3.40 -3.93
N TYR A 212 -11.57 2.14 -3.83
CA TYR A 212 -11.92 1.09 -4.79
C TYR A 212 -13.43 0.83 -4.81
N ALA A 213 -14.04 0.68 -3.62
CA ALA A 213 -15.48 0.43 -3.45
C ALA A 213 -16.37 1.68 -3.66
N ARG A 214 -15.78 2.83 -4.00
CA ARG A 214 -16.47 4.13 -4.15
C ARG A 214 -17.27 4.52 -2.91
N ARG A 215 -16.73 4.22 -1.72
CA ARG A 215 -17.31 4.59 -0.42
C ARG A 215 -16.70 5.90 0.09
N PRO A 216 -17.51 6.81 0.68
CA PRO A 216 -16.99 8.05 1.23
C PRO A 216 -16.19 7.81 2.51
N LEU A 217 -15.19 8.66 2.75
CA LEU A 217 -14.50 8.75 4.03
C LEU A 217 -15.44 9.34 5.10
N PRO A 218 -15.47 8.84 6.35
CA PRO A 218 -16.38 9.32 7.39
C PRO A 218 -16.12 10.76 7.82
N TYR A 219 -14.87 11.10 8.14
CA TYR A 219 -14.47 12.41 8.68
C TYR A 219 -13.25 12.99 7.95
N PRO A 220 -13.38 13.32 6.64
CA PRO A 220 -12.24 13.79 5.83
C PRO A 220 -11.61 15.07 6.40
N ASP A 221 -12.39 16.01 6.94
CA ASP A 221 -11.86 17.27 7.48
C ASP A 221 -10.96 17.05 8.71
N ALA A 222 -11.37 16.13 9.59
CA ALA A 222 -10.59 15.73 10.75
C ALA A 222 -9.27 15.07 10.31
N MET A 223 -9.34 14.18 9.31
CA MET A 223 -8.15 13.55 8.75
C MET A 223 -7.17 14.57 8.16
N VAL A 224 -7.66 15.58 7.42
CA VAL A 224 -6.80 16.67 6.93
C VAL A 224 -6.13 17.40 8.08
N ASN A 225 -6.88 17.75 9.14
CA ASN A 225 -6.31 18.42 10.31
C ASN A 225 -5.22 17.57 10.98
N SER A 226 -5.46 16.28 11.16
CA SER A 226 -4.48 15.38 11.78
C SER A 226 -3.24 15.16 10.91
N CYS A 227 -3.39 15.02 9.59
CA CYS A 227 -2.24 14.95 8.68
C CYS A 227 -1.40 16.22 8.72
N LEU A 228 -2.02 17.40 8.78
CA LEU A 228 -1.31 18.68 8.89
C LEU A 228 -0.60 18.83 10.24
N GLU A 229 -1.22 18.39 11.33
CA GLU A 229 -0.58 18.38 12.65
C GLU A 229 0.66 17.49 12.67
N ILE A 230 0.56 16.28 12.08
CA ILE A 230 1.68 15.33 12.01
C ILE A 230 2.91 15.94 11.36
N ILE A 231 2.74 16.65 10.25
CA ILE A 231 3.87 17.24 9.52
C ILE A 231 4.38 18.53 10.19
N HIS A 232 3.50 19.41 10.68
CA HIS A 232 3.90 20.68 11.28
C HIS A 232 4.56 20.52 12.65
N SER A 233 4.09 19.58 13.45
CA SER A 233 4.62 19.27 14.77
C SER A 233 5.68 18.16 14.73
N ASN A 234 6.03 17.67 13.54
CA ASN A 234 7.03 16.64 13.30
C ASN A 234 6.81 15.40 14.18
N CYS A 235 5.56 14.91 14.26
CA CYS A 235 5.20 13.76 15.09
C CYS A 235 5.83 12.46 14.60
N PHE A 236 6.30 12.41 13.35
CA PHE A 236 6.96 11.27 12.72
C PHE A 236 7.99 11.76 11.67
N PRO A 237 9.18 11.14 11.54
CA PRO A 237 10.27 11.61 10.67
C PRO A 237 10.06 11.27 9.17
N LEU A 238 9.00 11.81 8.57
CA LEU A 238 8.67 11.60 7.16
C LEU A 238 9.75 12.13 6.20
N GLY A 239 9.92 11.45 5.06
CA GLY A 239 10.76 11.91 3.96
C GLY A 239 12.25 11.58 4.14
N THR A 240 12.54 10.65 5.07
CA THR A 240 13.90 10.27 5.44
C THR A 240 14.21 8.80 5.16
N SER A 241 13.25 8.05 4.62
CA SER A 241 13.36 6.61 4.40
C SER A 241 12.78 6.14 3.07
N ILE A 242 13.13 4.93 2.66
CA ILE A 242 12.45 4.19 1.60
C ILE A 242 11.43 3.29 2.27
N GLY A 243 10.15 3.41 1.90
CA GLY A 243 9.10 2.59 2.49
C GLY A 243 7.70 3.17 2.33
N PHE A 244 6.86 2.88 3.32
CA PHE A 244 5.41 3.10 3.26
C PHE A 244 4.94 4.34 4.04
N ALA A 245 5.67 4.76 5.07
CA ALA A 245 5.28 5.88 5.93
C ALA A 245 4.93 7.15 5.12
N GLU A 246 5.71 7.44 4.08
CA GLU A 246 5.50 8.57 3.20
C GLU A 246 4.19 8.47 2.40
N ILE A 247 3.88 7.31 1.80
CA ILE A 247 2.62 7.14 1.08
C ILE A 247 1.43 7.12 2.03
N ASP A 248 1.56 6.56 3.24
CA ASP A 248 0.50 6.53 4.22
C ASP A 248 -0.01 7.96 4.52
N TRP A 249 0.93 8.88 4.74
CA TRP A 249 0.61 10.29 4.99
C TRP A 249 0.11 11.01 3.74
N VAL A 250 0.84 10.91 2.62
CA VAL A 250 0.48 11.62 1.37
C VAL A 250 -0.91 11.21 0.90
N PHE A 251 -1.22 9.91 0.94
CA PHE A 251 -2.52 9.39 0.48
C PHE A 251 -3.66 9.82 1.43
N CYS A 252 -3.49 9.72 2.75
CA CYS A 252 -4.52 10.18 3.69
C CYS A 252 -4.85 11.67 3.49
N LEU A 253 -3.83 12.53 3.35
CA LEU A 253 -4.01 13.96 3.15
C LEU A 253 -4.69 14.25 1.81
N THR A 254 -4.14 13.75 0.70
CA THR A 254 -4.62 14.05 -0.66
C THR A 254 -6.05 13.55 -0.88
N ARG A 255 -6.39 12.34 -0.43
CA ARG A 255 -7.72 11.75 -0.64
C ARG A 255 -8.78 12.43 0.21
N SER A 256 -8.44 12.84 1.43
CA SER A 256 -9.33 13.61 2.29
C SER A 256 -9.59 15.01 1.74
N VAL A 257 -8.54 15.74 1.33
CA VAL A 257 -8.67 17.05 0.68
C VAL A 257 -9.49 16.97 -0.60
N ARG A 258 -9.30 15.93 -1.42
CA ARG A 258 -10.10 15.73 -2.64
C ARG A 258 -11.59 15.57 -2.33
N GLN A 259 -11.94 14.89 -1.24
CA GLN A 259 -13.33 14.68 -0.86
C GLN A 259 -13.99 15.94 -0.30
N SER A 260 -13.30 16.70 0.57
CA SER A 260 -13.95 17.80 1.31
C SER A 260 -13.51 19.21 0.94
N GLY A 261 -12.35 19.37 0.32
CA GLY A 261 -11.74 20.67 0.04
C GLY A 261 -11.24 21.41 1.28
N HIS A 262 -11.35 20.82 2.47
CA HIS A 262 -10.96 21.45 3.74
C HIS A 262 -9.46 21.76 3.75
N ARG A 263 -9.11 22.99 4.14
CA ARG A 263 -7.72 23.51 4.20
C ARG A 263 -6.88 23.24 2.94
N HIS A 264 -7.51 23.15 1.77
CA HIS A 264 -6.85 22.76 0.52
C HIS A 264 -5.52 23.48 0.25
N LYS A 265 -5.48 24.82 0.38
CA LYS A 265 -4.24 25.59 0.13
C LYS A 265 -3.09 25.18 1.05
N GLU A 266 -3.39 24.95 2.31
CA GLU A 266 -2.40 24.56 3.30
C GLU A 266 -1.92 23.13 3.09
N ALA A 267 -2.83 22.22 2.75
CA ALA A 267 -2.47 20.86 2.36
C ALA A 267 -1.54 20.81 1.14
N ILE A 268 -1.81 21.61 0.11
CA ILE A 268 -0.91 21.72 -1.05
C ILE A 268 0.45 22.28 -0.65
N SER A 269 0.51 23.30 0.21
CA SER A 269 1.79 23.81 0.74
C SER A 269 2.56 22.74 1.51
N ALA A 270 1.91 21.99 2.40
CA ALA A 270 2.54 20.91 3.16
C ALA A 270 3.10 19.80 2.25
N LEU A 271 2.36 19.41 1.20
CA LEU A 271 2.83 18.43 0.20
C LEU A 271 4.05 18.95 -0.57
N MET A 272 4.07 20.25 -0.90
CA MET A 272 5.22 20.89 -1.57
C MET A 272 6.46 20.86 -0.67
N GLU A 273 6.34 21.27 0.58
CA GLU A 273 7.44 21.27 1.56
C GLU A 273 7.97 19.86 1.82
N PHE A 274 7.07 18.88 1.95
CA PHE A 274 7.45 17.47 2.06
C PHE A 274 8.25 17.00 0.82
N MET A 275 7.75 17.28 -0.38
CA MET A 275 8.41 16.91 -1.64
C MET A 275 9.79 17.57 -1.79
N GLU A 276 9.95 18.83 -1.36
CA GLU A 276 11.22 19.55 -1.40
C GLU A 276 12.32 18.89 -0.55
N ASN A 277 11.96 18.12 0.47
CA ASN A 277 12.89 17.33 1.27
C ASN A 277 13.04 15.90 0.73
N TYR A 278 11.92 15.26 0.40
CA TYR A 278 11.89 13.84 0.04
C TYR A 278 12.57 13.55 -1.30
N ILE A 279 12.36 14.37 -2.33
CA ILE A 279 12.95 14.12 -3.65
C ILE A 279 14.48 14.22 -3.62
N PRO A 280 15.10 15.27 -3.03
CA PRO A 280 16.54 15.30 -2.88
C PRO A 280 17.12 14.15 -2.05
N PHE A 281 16.38 13.63 -1.06
CA PHE A 281 16.78 12.42 -0.33
C PHE A 281 16.87 11.23 -1.28
N LEU A 282 15.81 10.94 -2.05
CA LEU A 282 15.77 9.82 -2.99
C LEU A 282 16.88 9.91 -4.05
N LEU A 283 17.10 11.11 -4.61
CA LEU A 283 18.10 11.33 -5.66
C LEU A 283 19.55 11.19 -5.19
N LYS A 284 19.81 11.20 -3.88
CA LYS A 284 21.15 10.99 -3.30
C LYS A 284 21.46 9.52 -3.04
N LEU A 285 20.46 8.64 -3.05
CA LEU A 285 20.66 7.23 -2.76
C LEU A 285 21.46 6.54 -3.87
N ASP A 286 22.35 5.65 -3.48
CA ASP A 286 23.07 4.79 -4.41
C ASP A 286 22.16 3.61 -4.82
N PRO A 287 21.69 3.54 -6.07
CA PRO A 287 20.78 2.48 -6.52
C PRO A 287 21.42 1.09 -6.54
N LEU A 288 22.75 0.98 -6.44
CA LEU A 288 23.44 -0.31 -6.43
C LEU A 288 23.62 -0.89 -5.03
N ASN A 289 23.77 -0.03 -4.02
CA ASN A 289 24.20 -0.43 -2.68
C ASN A 289 23.24 0.01 -1.56
N ASN A 290 22.23 0.83 -1.85
CA ASN A 290 21.26 1.22 -0.85
C ASN A 290 20.32 0.05 -0.51
N ASP A 291 20.24 -0.29 0.77
CA ASP A 291 19.49 -1.45 1.24
C ASP A 291 17.97 -1.29 1.05
N GLY A 292 17.44 -0.08 1.24
CA GLY A 292 16.02 0.21 1.01
C GLY A 292 15.63 0.09 -0.46
N LEU A 293 16.49 0.55 -1.38
CA LEU A 293 16.30 0.36 -2.82
C LEU A 293 16.47 -1.10 -3.28
N ASN A 294 17.18 -1.91 -2.50
CA ASN A 294 17.33 -3.36 -2.72
C ASN A 294 16.11 -4.17 -2.23
N ASP A 295 15.20 -3.59 -1.45
CA ASP A 295 13.93 -4.21 -1.09
C ASP A 295 12.83 -3.76 -2.05
N LEU A 296 12.39 -4.65 -2.96
CA LEU A 296 11.31 -4.31 -3.89
C LEU A 296 10.02 -3.87 -3.19
N HIS A 297 9.74 -4.39 -2.00
CA HIS A 297 8.56 -4.01 -1.25
C HIS A 297 8.65 -2.58 -0.74
N ALA A 298 9.78 -2.21 -0.13
CA ALA A 298 10.00 -0.84 0.34
C ALA A 298 10.07 0.16 -0.82
N LEU A 299 10.69 -0.24 -1.94
CA LEU A 299 10.71 0.55 -3.17
C LEU A 299 9.30 0.74 -3.73
N PHE A 300 8.44 -0.26 -3.63
CA PHE A 300 7.06 -0.16 -4.09
C PHE A 300 6.26 0.93 -3.34
N GLY A 301 6.38 0.99 -2.01
CA GLY A 301 5.78 2.08 -1.22
C GLY A 301 6.26 3.48 -1.66
N THR A 302 7.57 3.60 -1.90
CA THR A 302 8.18 4.84 -2.42
C THR A 302 7.62 5.23 -3.79
N MET A 303 7.43 4.26 -4.68
CA MET A 303 6.86 4.51 -6.01
C MET A 303 5.39 4.92 -5.95
N CYS A 304 4.61 4.38 -5.03
CA CYS A 304 3.24 4.86 -4.77
C CYS A 304 3.24 6.31 -4.32
N CYS A 305 4.12 6.68 -3.38
CA CYS A 305 4.24 8.06 -2.89
C CYS A 305 4.54 9.04 -4.03
N LEU A 306 5.52 8.72 -4.88
CA LEU A 306 5.87 9.55 -6.04
C LEU A 306 4.71 9.71 -7.04
N ALA A 307 3.95 8.64 -7.28
CA ALA A 307 2.78 8.69 -8.17
C ALA A 307 1.66 9.57 -7.61
N GLU A 308 1.40 9.46 -6.30
CA GLU A 308 0.41 10.28 -5.60
C GLU A 308 0.81 11.76 -5.61
N LEU A 309 2.07 12.07 -5.29
CA LEU A 309 2.62 13.43 -5.36
C LEU A 309 2.54 14.00 -6.78
N GLN A 310 2.88 13.22 -7.81
CA GLN A 310 2.84 13.71 -9.19
C GLN A 310 1.42 14.10 -9.61
N THR A 311 0.42 13.38 -9.11
CA THR A 311 -0.99 13.69 -9.36
C THR A 311 -1.46 14.89 -8.55
N ALA A 312 -1.11 14.94 -7.26
CA ALA A 312 -1.53 15.99 -6.34
C ALA A 312 -0.87 17.36 -6.62
N LEU A 313 0.34 17.36 -7.20
CA LEU A 313 1.12 18.55 -7.49
C LEU A 313 1.49 18.65 -8.99
N PRO A 314 0.52 18.95 -9.88
CA PRO A 314 0.77 19.00 -11.31
C PRO A 314 1.90 19.98 -11.68
N GLY A 315 2.84 19.50 -12.51
CA GLY A 315 3.99 20.29 -12.97
C GLY A 315 5.18 20.34 -12.01
N GLN A 316 5.10 19.70 -10.85
CA GLN A 316 6.19 19.70 -9.87
C GLN A 316 7.13 18.51 -10.01
N LEU A 317 6.63 17.36 -10.43
CA LEU A 317 7.42 16.16 -10.72
C LEU A 317 7.41 15.86 -12.21
N LYS A 318 8.58 15.85 -12.83
CA LYS A 318 8.78 15.52 -14.23
C LYS A 318 9.34 14.10 -14.35
N THR A 319 8.66 13.32 -15.17
CA THR A 319 9.04 11.97 -15.60
C THR A 319 8.88 11.87 -17.11
N LYS A 320 9.54 10.90 -17.74
CA LYS A 320 9.36 10.63 -19.18
C LYS A 320 7.95 10.16 -19.53
N ARG A 321 7.29 9.46 -18.60
CA ARG A 321 5.90 8.98 -18.68
C ARG A 321 5.21 9.34 -17.36
N PRO A 322 3.96 9.80 -17.37
CA PRO A 322 3.20 9.97 -16.14
C PRO A 322 3.19 8.66 -15.35
N LEU A 323 3.39 8.77 -14.03
CA LEU A 323 3.28 7.64 -13.11
C LEU A 323 1.80 7.29 -12.93
N HIS A 324 1.50 6.01 -12.90
CA HIS A 324 0.14 5.51 -12.73
C HIS A 324 -0.16 5.27 -11.25
N LEU A 325 -1.35 5.68 -10.81
CA LEU A 325 -1.85 5.43 -9.47
C LEU A 325 -2.33 3.98 -9.35
N VAL A 326 -1.44 3.06 -8.98
CA VAL A 326 -1.80 1.62 -8.86
C VAL A 326 -2.88 1.38 -7.78
N LEU A 327 -2.87 2.19 -6.73
CA LEU A 327 -3.87 2.21 -5.66
C LEU A 327 -5.28 2.62 -6.13
N ASP A 328 -5.40 3.27 -7.29
CA ASP A 328 -6.72 3.57 -7.89
C ASP A 328 -7.26 2.38 -8.69
N ARG A 329 -6.41 1.42 -9.06
CA ARG A 329 -6.78 0.21 -9.81
C ARG A 329 -7.12 -0.96 -8.90
N ARG A 330 -6.44 -1.09 -7.75
CA ARG A 330 -6.61 -2.22 -6.81
C ARG A 330 -6.53 -1.80 -5.33
N PRO A 331 -7.27 -2.48 -4.43
CA PRO A 331 -7.42 -2.07 -3.04
C PRO A 331 -6.39 -2.69 -2.07
N PHE A 332 -5.10 -2.85 -2.39
CA PHE A 332 -4.16 -3.41 -1.39
C PHE A 332 -2.65 -3.31 -1.69
N ILE A 333 -1.82 -2.79 -0.76
CA ILE A 333 -0.33 -2.77 -0.88
C ILE A 333 0.39 -3.62 0.17
#